data_AF-A0AAE6JI51-F1
#
_entry.id   AF-A0AAE6JI51-F1
#
_cell.length_a   1.000
_cell.length_b   1.000
_cell.length_c   1.000
_cell.angle_alpha   90.00
_cell.angle_beta   90.00
_cell.angle_gamma   90.00
#
_symmetry.space_group_name_H-M   'P 1'
#
loop_
_entity.id
_entity.type
_entity.pdbx_description
1 polymer ?
#
loop_
_entity_poly.entity_id
_entity_poly.type
_entity_poly.pdbx_seq_one_letter_code
_entity_poly.pdbx_strand_id
1 'polypeptide(L)'
;MLPTLIKCVRVRGYFFELHDDGNYVVIRDIRLKVTFRERTTKVRVYDKSYRNYEWHPNGKVVFRIDTRLKSEWQDLKAVLLEEQLPKILAKLELAAKEEELYLEKARIWQANWERERKEKAEFDARKKQEKDAYKELMRDAERWKRAQLIRDYTLAVPDPDPQWFAWANAKADWLDPYDPGNVEWLKDADKNDF
;
A
#
# COMPACT_ATOMS: atom_id res chain seq x y z
N MET A 1 -36.52 -23.56 -9.39
CA MET A 1 -35.34 -23.14 -8.60
C MET A 1 -35.26 -21.63 -8.27
N LEU A 2 -34.88 -20.74 -9.19
CA LEU A 2 -34.60 -19.31 -8.88
C LEU A 2 -35.78 -18.56 -8.21
N PRO A 3 -37.05 -18.69 -8.66
CA PRO A 3 -38.18 -18.03 -8.00
C PRO A 3 -38.42 -18.52 -6.57
N THR A 4 -38.15 -19.79 -6.30
CA THR A 4 -38.30 -20.40 -4.97
C THR A 4 -37.27 -19.83 -4.00
N LEU A 5 -36.00 -19.73 -4.43
CA LEU A 5 -34.97 -19.12 -3.60
C LEU A 5 -35.30 -17.65 -3.29
N ILE A 6 -35.69 -16.86 -4.29
CA ILE A 6 -36.04 -15.44 -4.10
C ILE A 6 -37.18 -15.31 -3.07
N LYS A 7 -38.19 -16.17 -3.14
CA LYS A 7 -39.26 -16.22 -2.13
C LYS A 7 -38.70 -16.55 -0.73
N CYS A 8 -37.86 -17.58 -0.60
CA CYS A 8 -37.29 -17.98 0.68
C CYS A 8 -36.38 -16.90 1.32
N VAL A 9 -35.61 -16.19 0.49
CA VAL A 9 -34.75 -15.06 0.87
C VAL A 9 -35.61 -13.91 1.39
N ARG A 10 -36.66 -13.53 0.65
CA ARG A 10 -37.58 -12.45 1.04
C ARG A 10 -38.35 -12.75 2.32
N VAL A 11 -38.80 -13.98 2.52
CA VAL A 11 -39.50 -14.40 3.75
C VAL A 11 -38.63 -14.23 5.00
N ARG A 12 -37.31 -14.32 4.86
CA ARG A 12 -36.34 -14.09 5.95
C ARG A 12 -35.94 -12.62 6.12
N GLY A 13 -36.51 -11.71 5.33
CA GLY A 13 -36.18 -10.27 5.36
C GLY A 13 -34.89 -9.92 4.63
N TYR A 14 -34.38 -10.81 3.77
CA TYR A 14 -33.20 -10.55 2.94
C TYR A 14 -33.62 -10.04 1.56
N PHE A 15 -32.70 -9.39 0.86
CA PHE A 15 -32.93 -8.88 -0.48
C PHE A 15 -32.16 -9.68 -1.53
N PHE A 16 -32.70 -9.66 -2.75
CA PHE A 16 -32.03 -10.19 -3.92
C PHE A 16 -31.89 -9.04 -4.92
N GLU A 17 -30.66 -8.68 -5.23
CA GLU A 17 -30.32 -7.58 -6.13
C GLU A 17 -29.67 -8.11 -7.41
N LEU A 18 -30.09 -7.53 -8.53
CA LEU A 18 -29.49 -7.76 -9.84
C LEU A 18 -28.70 -6.51 -10.21
N HIS A 19 -27.42 -6.67 -10.49
CA HIS A 19 -26.54 -5.61 -10.97
C HIS A 19 -25.86 -6.06 -12.25
N ASP A 20 -25.31 -5.12 -13.02
CA ASP A 20 -24.64 -5.41 -14.30
C ASP A 20 -23.45 -6.37 -14.15
N ASP A 21 -22.83 -6.39 -12.98
CA ASP A 21 -21.66 -7.20 -12.66
C ASP A 21 -22.00 -8.55 -11.98
N GLY A 22 -23.29 -8.81 -11.71
CA GLY A 22 -23.77 -10.09 -11.21
C GLY A 22 -24.97 -10.00 -10.27
N ASN A 23 -25.28 -11.13 -9.63
CA ASN A 23 -26.42 -11.25 -8.73
C ASN A 23 -25.95 -11.27 -7.28
N TYR A 24 -26.75 -10.68 -6.39
CA TYR A 24 -26.40 -10.51 -5.00
C TYR A 24 -27.55 -10.89 -4.08
N VAL A 25 -27.22 -11.59 -3.00
CA VAL A 25 -28.10 -11.72 -1.84
C VAL A 25 -27.61 -10.72 -0.79
N VAL A 26 -28.49 -9.83 -0.35
CA VAL A 26 -28.17 -8.81 0.64
C VAL A 26 -28.78 -9.20 1.98
N ILE A 27 -27.92 -9.41 2.96
CA ILE A 27 -28.28 -9.75 4.33
C ILE A 27 -27.77 -8.60 5.20
N ARG A 28 -28.70 -7.82 5.78
CA ARG A 28 -28.38 -6.54 6.44
C ARG A 28 -27.68 -5.61 5.45
N ASP A 29 -26.44 -5.22 5.72
CA ASP A 29 -25.61 -4.37 4.85
C ASP A 29 -24.56 -5.16 4.06
N ILE A 30 -24.58 -6.50 4.15
CA ILE A 30 -23.61 -7.35 3.48
C ILE A 30 -24.17 -7.87 2.16
N ARG A 31 -23.51 -7.49 1.06
CA ARG A 31 -23.80 -7.99 -0.28
C ARG A 31 -22.98 -9.25 -0.58
N LEU A 32 -23.66 -10.38 -0.71
CA LEU A 32 -23.04 -11.65 -1.07
C LEU A 32 -23.27 -11.96 -2.54
N LYS A 33 -22.20 -12.01 -3.33
CA LYS A 33 -22.29 -12.39 -4.75
C LYS A 33 -22.71 -13.85 -4.89
N VAL A 34 -23.71 -14.09 -5.72
CA VAL A 34 -24.22 -15.43 -6.02
C VAL A 34 -24.35 -15.66 -7.52
N THR A 35 -24.13 -16.90 -7.94
CA THR A 35 -24.17 -17.27 -9.35
C THR A 35 -25.02 -18.51 -9.56
N PHE A 36 -25.83 -18.47 -10.62
CA PHE A 36 -26.56 -19.62 -11.15
C PHE A 36 -25.98 -19.96 -12.51
N ARG A 37 -25.62 -21.21 -12.73
CA ARG A 37 -25.15 -21.67 -14.04
C ARG A 37 -25.58 -23.11 -14.30
N GLU A 38 -25.75 -23.44 -15.57
CA GLU A 38 -25.83 -24.84 -15.97
C GLU A 38 -24.43 -25.48 -15.90
N ARG A 39 -24.37 -26.73 -15.44
CA ARG A 39 -23.12 -27.49 -15.41
C ARG A 39 -22.81 -28.04 -16.79
N THR A 40 -21.54 -27.98 -17.15
CA THR A 40 -21.00 -28.62 -18.35
C THR A 40 -20.24 -29.89 -17.99
N THR A 41 -20.42 -30.94 -18.78
CA THR A 41 -19.63 -32.17 -18.69
C THR A 41 -18.61 -32.20 -19.82
N LYS A 42 -17.39 -32.64 -19.51
CA LYS A 42 -16.33 -32.83 -20.49
C LYS A 42 -16.51 -34.18 -21.18
N VAL A 43 -16.70 -34.19 -22.49
CA VAL A 43 -16.88 -35.39 -23.32
C VAL A 43 -15.65 -35.57 -24.20
N ARG A 44 -15.14 -36.81 -24.30
CA ARG A 44 -13.98 -37.11 -25.15
C ARG A 44 -14.41 -37.25 -26.61
N VAL A 45 -13.75 -36.52 -27.51
CA VAL A 45 -13.96 -36.59 -28.96
C VAL A 45 -12.72 -37.21 -29.59
N TYR A 46 -12.90 -38.29 -30.34
CA TYR A 46 -11.81 -39.09 -30.91
C TYR A 46 -11.36 -38.62 -32.31
N ASP A 47 -12.04 -37.61 -32.86
CA ASP A 47 -11.92 -37.19 -34.27
C ASP A 47 -10.95 -36.00 -34.50
N LYS A 48 -10.19 -35.55 -33.48
CA LYS A 48 -9.30 -34.38 -33.60
C LYS A 48 -7.93 -34.62 -32.96
N SER A 49 -6.86 -34.43 -33.73
CA SER A 49 -5.47 -34.75 -33.34
C SER A 49 -4.92 -33.98 -32.11
N TYR A 50 -5.46 -32.81 -31.76
CA TYR A 50 -4.87 -31.96 -30.69
C TYR A 50 -5.85 -31.43 -29.63
N ARG A 51 -7.16 -31.69 -29.73
CA ARG A 51 -8.16 -31.35 -28.69
C ARG A 51 -9.22 -32.43 -28.59
N ASN A 52 -8.97 -33.43 -27.75
CA ASN A 52 -9.83 -34.59 -27.59
C ASN A 52 -11.06 -34.35 -26.69
N TYR A 53 -11.46 -33.10 -26.41
CA TYR A 53 -12.52 -32.84 -25.45
C TYR A 53 -13.39 -31.65 -25.80
N GLU A 54 -14.70 -31.84 -25.67
CA GLU A 54 -15.73 -30.81 -25.82
C GLU A 54 -16.56 -30.71 -24.53
N TRP A 55 -17.06 -29.50 -24.25
CA TRP A 55 -17.88 -29.21 -23.08
C TRP A 55 -19.34 -29.13 -23.49
N HIS A 56 -20.13 -30.08 -23.00
CA HIS A 56 -21.56 -30.15 -23.32
C HIS A 56 -22.37 -29.81 -22.07
N PRO A 57 -23.38 -28.91 -22.17
CA PRO A 57 -24.34 -28.70 -21.09
C PRO A 57 -25.00 -30.02 -20.71
N ASN A 58 -25.20 -30.27 -19.41
CA ASN A 58 -25.69 -31.55 -18.91
C ASN A 58 -27.06 -31.47 -18.24
N GLY A 59 -27.74 -30.34 -18.34
CA GLY A 59 -29.07 -30.10 -17.77
C GLY A 59 -29.12 -29.90 -16.25
N LYS A 60 -27.98 -29.93 -15.55
CA LYS A 60 -27.94 -29.74 -14.09
C LYS A 60 -27.65 -28.30 -13.73
N VAL A 61 -28.42 -27.74 -12.81
CA VAL A 61 -28.20 -26.37 -12.35
C VAL A 61 -27.27 -26.37 -11.14
N VAL A 62 -26.41 -25.35 -11.10
CA VAL A 62 -25.44 -25.12 -10.05
C VAL A 62 -25.71 -23.75 -9.45
N PHE A 63 -25.86 -23.72 -8.12
CA PHE A 63 -25.86 -22.49 -7.33
C PHE A 63 -24.52 -22.33 -6.62
N ARG A 64 -23.96 -21.13 -6.66
CA ARG A 64 -22.68 -20.82 -6.03
C ARG A 64 -22.74 -19.51 -5.28
N ILE A 65 -22.08 -19.48 -4.12
CA ILE A 65 -21.73 -18.25 -3.40
C ILE A 65 -20.28 -17.89 -3.78
N ASP A 66 -20.08 -16.73 -4.37
CA ASP A 66 -18.80 -16.23 -4.87
C ASP A 66 -18.21 -15.17 -3.93
N THR A 67 -18.15 -15.48 -2.63
CA THR A 67 -17.57 -14.61 -1.59
C THR A 67 -16.36 -15.30 -0.93
N ARG A 68 -15.92 -14.85 0.26
CA ARG A 68 -14.85 -15.54 1.01
C ARG A 68 -15.20 -16.98 1.34
N LEU A 69 -16.45 -17.24 1.74
CA LEU A 69 -16.96 -18.60 1.99
C LEU A 69 -17.53 -19.21 0.72
N LYS A 70 -16.64 -19.50 -0.23
CA LYS A 70 -17.03 -20.15 -1.48
C LYS A 70 -17.72 -21.48 -1.18
N SER A 71 -18.90 -21.66 -1.75
CA SER A 71 -19.65 -22.90 -1.63
C SER A 71 -20.50 -23.08 -2.88
N GLU A 72 -20.59 -24.32 -3.33
CA GLU A 72 -21.29 -24.71 -4.55
C GLU A 72 -22.24 -25.86 -4.22
N TRP A 73 -23.47 -25.76 -4.73
CA TRP A 73 -24.51 -26.78 -4.65
C TRP A 73 -25.03 -27.05 -6.04
N GLN A 74 -25.41 -28.30 -6.29
CA GLN A 74 -25.88 -28.75 -7.59
C GLN A 74 -26.97 -29.79 -7.45
N ASP A 75 -27.73 -29.99 -8.52
CA ASP A 75 -28.64 -31.12 -8.64
C ASP A 75 -27.88 -32.44 -8.62
N LEU A 76 -28.25 -33.31 -7.68
CA LEU A 76 -27.77 -34.68 -7.57
C LEU A 76 -28.87 -35.65 -7.98
N LYS A 77 -28.50 -36.89 -8.31
CA LYS A 77 -29.48 -37.92 -8.72
C LYS A 77 -30.55 -38.20 -7.65
N ALA A 78 -30.23 -37.99 -6.38
CA ALA A 78 -31.08 -38.30 -5.24
C ALA A 78 -31.53 -37.06 -4.44
N VAL A 79 -30.99 -35.87 -4.75
CA VAL A 79 -31.30 -34.64 -4.01
C VAL A 79 -31.35 -33.47 -4.99
N LEU A 80 -32.51 -32.84 -5.08
CA LEU A 80 -32.70 -31.64 -5.90
C LEU A 80 -32.10 -30.43 -5.20
N LEU A 81 -31.71 -29.43 -5.96
CA LEU A 81 -31.16 -28.19 -5.41
C LEU A 81 -32.17 -27.45 -4.52
N GLU A 82 -33.48 -27.53 -4.84
CA GLU A 82 -34.55 -26.99 -4.01
C GLU A 82 -34.58 -27.62 -2.59
N GLU A 83 -34.26 -28.90 -2.46
CA GLU A 83 -34.21 -29.59 -1.16
C GLU A 83 -33.00 -29.15 -0.32
N GLN A 84 -31.99 -28.57 -0.98
CA GLN A 84 -30.80 -28.02 -0.33
C GLN A 84 -30.97 -26.55 0.07
N LEU A 85 -32.11 -25.92 -0.22
CA LEU A 85 -32.39 -24.52 0.13
C LEU A 85 -32.13 -24.19 1.61
N PRO A 86 -32.54 -25.02 2.60
CA PRO A 86 -32.22 -24.74 4.00
C PRO A 86 -30.71 -24.66 4.27
N LYS A 87 -29.92 -25.53 3.63
CA LYS A 87 -28.45 -25.55 3.76
C LYS A 87 -27.81 -24.32 3.09
N ILE A 88 -28.32 -23.96 1.91
CA ILE A 88 -27.88 -22.77 1.17
C ILE A 88 -28.12 -21.50 2.00
N LEU A 89 -29.32 -21.36 2.59
CA LEU A 89 -29.67 -20.19 3.39
C LEU A 89 -28.83 -20.10 4.67
N ALA A 90 -28.62 -21.21 5.38
CA ALA A 90 -27.73 -21.24 6.53
C ALA A 90 -26.29 -20.83 6.17
N LYS A 91 -25.81 -21.25 4.98
CA LYS A 91 -24.48 -20.87 4.51
C LYS A 91 -24.38 -19.41 4.09
N LEU A 92 -25.43 -18.84 3.49
CA LEU A 92 -25.50 -17.40 3.20
C LEU A 92 -25.44 -16.57 4.49
N GLU A 93 -26.19 -16.95 5.53
CA GLU A 93 -26.17 -16.25 6.82
C GLU A 93 -24.79 -16.32 7.50
N LEU A 94 -24.14 -17.49 7.44
CA LEU A 94 -22.78 -17.65 7.94
C LEU A 94 -21.78 -16.79 7.15
N ALA A 95 -21.89 -16.79 5.82
CA ALA A 95 -21.05 -15.98 4.95
C ALA A 95 -21.22 -14.48 5.22
N ALA A 96 -22.46 -14.03 5.48
CA ALA A 96 -22.71 -12.63 5.83
C ALA A 96 -22.02 -12.23 7.15
N LYS A 97 -22.13 -13.07 8.19
CA LYS A 97 -21.48 -12.81 9.50
C LYS A 97 -19.95 -12.76 9.40
N GLU A 98 -19.35 -13.66 8.64
CA GLU A 98 -17.89 -13.66 8.46
C GLU A 98 -17.40 -12.45 7.67
N GLU A 99 -18.15 -12.05 6.64
CA GLU A 99 -17.83 -10.85 5.86
C GLU A 99 -17.94 -9.58 6.71
N GLU A 100 -18.98 -9.47 7.55
CA GLU A 100 -19.15 -8.38 8.52
C GLU A 100 -17.95 -8.29 9.48
N LEU A 101 -17.55 -9.41 10.08
CA LEU A 101 -16.37 -9.48 10.96
C LEU A 101 -15.07 -9.12 10.23
N TYR A 102 -14.94 -9.53 8.97
CA TYR A 102 -13.78 -9.18 8.17
C TYR A 102 -13.71 -7.69 7.89
N LEU A 103 -14.82 -7.07 7.47
CA LEU A 103 -14.88 -5.65 7.16
C LEU A 103 -14.54 -4.79 8.39
N GLU A 104 -15.04 -5.17 9.57
CA GLU A 104 -14.71 -4.48 10.81
C GLU A 104 -13.22 -4.60 11.16
N LYS A 105 -12.64 -5.81 11.04
CA LYS A 105 -11.19 -6.01 11.25
C LYS A 105 -10.36 -5.21 10.25
N ALA A 106 -10.77 -5.19 8.99
CA ALA A 106 -10.08 -4.43 7.93
C ALA A 106 -10.12 -2.92 8.23
N ARG A 107 -11.27 -2.40 8.70
CA ARG A 107 -11.42 -1.00 9.10
C ARG A 107 -10.48 -0.64 10.26
N ILE A 108 -10.45 -1.46 11.31
CA ILE A 108 -9.56 -1.25 12.47
C ILE A 108 -8.09 -1.30 12.03
N TRP A 109 -7.73 -2.28 11.21
CA TRP A 109 -6.38 -2.43 10.70
C TRP A 109 -5.94 -1.23 9.86
N GLN A 110 -6.79 -0.74 8.95
CA GLN A 110 -6.52 0.45 8.15
C GLN A 110 -6.32 1.70 9.01
N ALA A 111 -7.15 1.89 10.04
CA ALA A 111 -7.04 3.03 10.94
C ALA A 111 -5.72 3.01 11.73
N ASN A 112 -5.29 1.83 12.21
CA ASN A 112 -4.03 1.68 12.92
C ASN A 112 -2.82 1.85 11.98
N TRP A 113 -2.88 1.27 10.78
CA TRP A 113 -1.82 1.40 9.78
C TRP A 113 -1.61 2.87 9.37
N GLU A 114 -2.68 3.62 9.16
CA GLU A 114 -2.59 5.05 8.81
C GLU A 114 -1.99 5.88 9.96
N ARG A 115 -2.30 5.54 11.22
CA ARG A 115 -1.71 6.17 12.40
C ARG A 115 -0.21 5.90 12.48
N GLU A 116 0.19 4.63 12.44
CA GLU A 116 1.61 4.22 12.48
C GLU A 116 2.42 4.82 11.32
N ARG A 117 1.81 4.90 10.13
CA ARG A 117 2.46 5.51 8.96
C ARG A 117 2.75 6.99 9.18
N LYS A 118 1.81 7.74 9.75
CA LYS A 118 2.00 9.17 10.04
C LYS A 118 3.06 9.39 11.11
N GLU A 119 2.99 8.66 12.21
CA GLU A 119 3.99 8.72 13.30
C GLU A 119 5.40 8.41 12.78
N LYS A 120 5.53 7.37 11.95
CA LYS A 120 6.81 7.01 11.33
C LYS A 120 7.33 8.07 10.37
N ALA A 121 6.46 8.65 9.54
CA ALA A 121 6.84 9.71 8.61
C ALA A 121 7.32 10.97 9.34
N GLU A 122 6.65 11.36 10.43
CA GLU A 122 7.07 12.49 11.27
C GLU A 122 8.42 12.22 11.95
N PHE A 123 8.60 11.02 12.50
CA PHE A 123 9.86 10.61 13.11
C PHE A 123 11.02 10.62 12.09
N ASP A 124 10.81 10.04 10.92
CA ASP A 124 11.82 10.00 9.86
C ASP A 124 12.14 11.40 9.32
N ALA A 125 11.15 12.29 9.22
CA ALA A 125 11.35 13.69 8.84
C ALA A 125 12.19 14.44 9.87
N ARG A 126 11.87 14.33 11.16
CA ARG A 126 12.66 14.93 12.25
C ARG A 126 14.08 14.37 12.28
N LYS A 127 14.24 13.06 12.13
CA LYS A 127 15.55 12.40 12.07
C LYS A 127 16.39 12.89 10.90
N LYS A 128 15.76 13.12 9.74
CA LYS A 128 16.46 13.68 8.57
C LYS A 128 16.89 15.13 8.82
N GLN A 129 15.98 15.96 9.33
CA GLN A 129 16.29 17.36 9.70
C GLN A 129 17.44 17.43 10.69
N GLU A 130 17.41 16.64 11.76
CA GLU A 130 18.48 16.58 12.76
C GLU A 130 19.82 16.17 12.15
N LYS A 131 19.81 15.16 11.27
CA LYS A 131 21.04 14.71 10.58
C LYS A 131 21.60 15.76 9.64
N ASP A 132 20.75 16.46 8.91
CA ASP A 132 21.19 17.48 7.96
C ASP A 132 21.70 18.72 8.72
N ALA A 133 21.02 19.14 9.78
CA ALA A 133 21.48 20.19 10.69
C ALA A 133 22.82 19.84 11.36
N TYR A 134 22.99 18.59 11.81
CA TYR A 134 24.26 18.14 12.38
C TYR A 134 25.41 18.16 11.36
N LYS A 135 25.16 17.78 10.10
CA LYS A 135 26.18 17.86 9.04
C LYS A 135 26.57 19.30 8.75
N GLU A 136 25.61 20.22 8.70
CA GLU A 136 25.89 21.65 8.54
C GLU A 136 26.71 22.19 9.70
N LEU A 137 26.30 21.90 10.94
CA LEU A 137 27.05 22.29 12.14
C LEU A 137 28.50 21.78 12.11
N MET A 138 28.71 20.52 11.73
CA MET A 138 30.06 19.94 11.63
C MET A 138 30.90 20.64 10.55
N ARG A 139 30.31 20.92 9.39
CA ARG A 139 31.00 21.65 8.31
C ARG A 139 31.39 23.05 8.75
N ASP A 140 30.49 23.77 9.42
CA ASP A 140 30.76 25.12 9.90
C ASP A 140 31.82 25.10 11.01
N ALA A 141 31.78 24.13 11.92
CA ALA A 141 32.80 23.95 12.94
C ALA A 141 34.19 23.65 12.34
N GLU A 142 34.26 22.80 11.31
CA GLU A 142 35.50 22.50 10.60
C GLU A 142 36.06 23.73 9.88
N ARG A 143 35.20 24.49 9.19
CA ARG A 143 35.57 25.74 8.52
C ARG A 143 36.10 26.79 9.49
N TRP A 144 35.40 26.99 10.60
CA TRP A 144 35.86 27.88 11.66
C TRP A 144 37.23 27.45 12.19
N LYS A 145 37.44 26.16 12.46
CA LYS A 145 38.74 25.64 12.92
C LYS A 145 39.85 25.86 11.89
N ARG A 146 39.57 25.69 10.60
CA ARG A 146 40.54 25.99 9.51
C ARG A 146 40.86 27.48 9.46
N ALA A 147 39.87 28.35 9.59
CA ALA A 147 40.08 29.80 9.65
C ALA A 147 40.97 30.20 10.84
N GLN A 148 40.70 29.64 12.03
CA GLN A 148 41.56 29.87 13.21
C GLN A 148 43.00 29.38 12.97
N LEU A 149 43.18 28.20 12.39
CA LEU A 149 44.52 27.69 12.06
C LEU A 149 45.31 28.63 11.16
N ILE A 150 44.65 29.22 10.15
CA ILE A 150 45.29 30.20 9.25
C ILE A 150 45.68 31.45 10.04
N ARG A 151 44.76 32.01 10.85
CA ARG A 151 45.03 33.20 11.68
C ARG A 151 46.22 32.98 12.62
N ASP A 152 46.22 31.84 13.33
CA ASP A 152 47.29 31.46 14.24
C ASP A 152 48.64 31.31 13.51
N TYR A 153 48.63 30.68 12.33
CA TYR A 153 49.84 30.51 11.53
C TYR A 153 50.37 31.86 11.03
N THR A 154 49.52 32.74 10.52
CA THR A 154 49.92 34.06 10.04
C THR A 154 50.57 34.90 11.15
N LEU A 155 50.09 34.79 12.39
CA LEU A 155 50.70 35.44 13.56
C LEU A 155 52.07 34.85 13.95
N ALA A 156 52.29 33.57 13.66
CA ALA A 156 53.54 32.87 14.01
C ALA A 156 54.68 33.11 13.00
N VAL A 157 54.39 33.65 11.80
CA VAL A 157 55.41 33.94 10.78
C VAL A 157 56.18 35.22 11.15
N PRO A 158 57.52 35.17 11.31
CA PRO A 158 58.33 36.36 11.56
C PRO A 158 58.55 37.16 10.26
N ASP A 159 58.46 38.49 10.36
CA ASP A 159 58.61 39.46 9.27
C ASP A 159 57.86 39.09 7.97
N PRO A 160 56.53 38.85 8.03
CA PRO A 160 55.76 38.48 6.86
C PRO A 160 55.68 39.66 5.88
N ASP A 161 55.76 39.36 4.59
CA ASP A 161 55.44 40.33 3.54
C ASP A 161 54.01 40.90 3.77
N PRO A 162 53.83 42.23 3.80
CA PRO A 162 52.53 42.84 4.09
C PRO A 162 51.41 42.44 3.13
N GLN A 163 51.74 42.18 1.85
CA GLN A 163 50.77 41.77 0.85
C GLN A 163 50.33 40.32 1.08
N TRP A 164 51.26 39.43 1.42
CA TRP A 164 50.95 38.07 1.83
C TRP A 164 50.12 38.03 3.13
N PHE A 165 50.45 38.84 4.13
CA PHE A 165 49.73 38.91 5.41
C PHE A 165 48.26 39.33 5.22
N ALA A 166 48.02 40.37 4.40
CA ALA A 166 46.67 40.83 4.09
C ALA A 166 45.88 39.76 3.30
N TRP A 167 46.52 39.08 2.35
CA TRP A 167 45.91 37.98 1.60
C TRP A 167 45.54 36.80 2.52
N ALA A 168 46.44 36.37 3.41
CA ALA A 168 46.21 35.23 4.30
C ALA A 168 45.05 35.48 5.29
N ASN A 169 44.94 36.69 5.86
CA ASN A 169 43.81 37.05 6.72
C ASN A 169 42.49 37.09 5.93
N ALA A 170 42.49 37.70 4.74
CA ALA A 170 41.31 37.68 3.87
C ALA A 170 40.86 36.26 3.48
N LYS A 171 41.80 35.29 3.43
CA LYS A 171 41.46 33.85 3.27
C LYS A 171 40.84 33.25 4.52
N ALA A 172 41.37 33.53 5.70
CA ALA A 172 40.77 33.07 6.94
C ALA A 172 39.34 33.59 7.10
N ASP A 173 39.09 34.86 6.81
CA ASP A 173 37.76 35.48 6.91
C ASP A 173 36.80 34.91 5.86
N TRP A 174 37.26 34.61 4.65
CA TRP A 174 36.41 33.93 3.66
C TRP A 174 35.99 32.52 4.10
N LEU A 175 36.84 31.79 4.83
CA LEU A 175 36.56 30.47 5.37
C LEU A 175 35.64 30.53 6.60
N ASP A 176 35.72 31.59 7.40
CA ASP A 176 34.96 31.72 8.66
C ASP A 176 33.45 31.83 8.39
N PRO A 177 32.61 30.91 8.93
CA PRO A 177 31.17 31.00 8.77
C PRO A 177 30.53 32.20 9.50
N TYR A 178 31.23 32.84 10.44
CA TYR A 178 30.70 33.95 11.25
C TYR A 178 31.16 35.34 10.81
N ASP A 179 32.22 35.43 10.01
CA ASP A 179 32.69 36.70 9.44
C ASP A 179 33.09 36.51 7.96
N PRO A 180 32.11 36.30 7.06
CA PRO A 180 32.40 36.01 5.67
C PRO A 180 32.97 37.25 4.98
N GLY A 181 34.30 37.37 4.99
CA GLY A 181 35.03 38.36 4.22
C GLY A 181 34.61 38.30 2.75
N ASN A 182 34.30 39.46 2.15
CA ASN A 182 33.83 39.53 0.76
C ASN A 182 35.02 39.37 -0.19
N VAL A 183 35.36 38.12 -0.53
CA VAL A 183 36.45 37.80 -1.47
C VAL A 183 35.85 37.60 -2.86
N GLU A 184 35.98 38.64 -3.69
CA GLU A 184 35.26 38.82 -4.95
C GLU A 184 35.47 37.68 -5.98
N TRP A 185 36.60 36.98 -5.92
CA TRP A 185 37.02 35.95 -6.88
C TRP A 185 36.82 34.50 -6.39
N LEU A 186 36.21 34.28 -5.22
CA LEU A 186 35.87 32.95 -4.67
C LEU A 186 34.37 32.79 -4.37
N LYS A 187 33.53 33.60 -5.00
CA LYS A 187 32.06 33.53 -4.81
C LYS A 187 31.46 32.19 -5.27
N ASP A 188 32.09 31.53 -6.24
CA ASP A 188 31.59 30.30 -6.87
C ASP A 188 32.35 29.02 -6.45
N ALA A 189 33.35 29.13 -5.57
CA ALA A 189 34.14 27.98 -5.13
C ALA A 189 33.48 27.29 -3.91
N ASP A 190 33.44 25.95 -3.89
CA ASP A 190 32.98 25.22 -2.71
C ASP A 190 34.01 25.38 -1.58
N LYS A 191 33.60 26.04 -0.49
CA LYS A 191 34.40 26.21 0.72
C LYS A 191 34.78 24.88 1.39
N ASN A 192 34.17 23.76 0.99
CA ASN A 192 34.47 22.43 1.52
C ASN A 192 35.65 21.74 0.82
N ASP A 193 36.13 22.24 -0.33
CA ASP A 193 37.20 21.61 -1.11
C ASP A 193 38.63 21.92 -0.58
N PHE A 194 38.76 22.77 0.44
CA PHE A 194 40.03 23.30 0.95
C PHE A 194 40.17 23.14 2.47
#